data_AF-A0A970VZ46-F1
#
_entry.id   AF-A0A970VZ46-F1
#
_cell.length_a   1.000
_cell.length_b   1.000
_cell.length_c   1.000
_cell.angle_alpha   90.00
_cell.angle_beta   90.00
_cell.angle_gamma   90.00
#
_symmetry.space_group_name_H-M   'P 1'
#
loop_
_entity.id
_entity.type
_entity.pdbx_description
1 polymer ?
#
loop_
_entity_poly.entity_id
_entity_poly.type
_entity_poly.pdbx_seq_one_letter_code
_entity_poly.pdbx_strand_id
1 'polypeptide(L)'
;MLYSLTPFYQQPRPVSKIVKVTEQRIDWEYVLSSYEIKKFCGLQEIQFIPDVNGDGINDVLAVLNPIILSSAQQARILVISGLDGQTLWQTFGKDAVSIKEAFPIDDLNEDGCIEIIVKTEEYLCLLDG
;
A
#
# COMPACT_ATOMS: atom_id res chain seq x y z
N MET A 1 26.70 2.62 36.60
CA MET A 1 27.24 2.08 35.33
C MET A 1 26.04 1.70 34.48
N LEU A 2 25.69 2.55 33.50
CA LEU A 2 24.56 2.37 32.61
C LEU A 2 24.87 1.28 31.58
N TYR A 3 23.96 0.32 31.41
CA TYR A 3 23.93 -0.50 30.20
C TYR A 3 22.63 -0.19 29.46
N SER A 4 22.74 0.69 28.47
CA SER A 4 21.77 0.83 27.38
C SER A 4 22.42 0.16 26.18
N LEU A 5 22.01 -1.06 25.87
CA LEU A 5 22.39 -1.76 24.64
C LEU A 5 21.13 -2.31 23.99
N THR A 6 20.48 -1.46 23.23
CA THR A 6 19.85 -1.90 21.99
C THR A 6 20.31 -0.92 20.92
N PRO A 7 21.24 -1.29 20.04
CA PRO A 7 21.31 -0.63 18.77
C PRO A 7 20.02 -1.05 18.05
N PHE A 8 18.97 -0.24 18.18
CA PHE A 8 17.92 -0.25 17.19
C PHE A 8 18.63 0.08 15.90
N TYR A 9 18.95 -0.96 15.11
CA TYR A 9 19.17 -0.81 13.70
C TYR A 9 18.12 0.18 13.22
N GLN A 10 18.60 1.29 12.65
CA GLN A 10 17.75 2.33 12.09
C GLN A 10 16.98 1.71 10.92
N GLN A 11 15.94 0.94 11.24
CA GLN A 11 14.89 0.63 10.29
C GLN A 11 14.44 1.99 9.76
N PRO A 12 14.43 2.22 8.44
CA PRO A 12 13.98 3.49 7.90
C PRO A 12 12.62 3.81 8.52
N ARG A 13 12.45 5.05 8.99
CA ARG A 13 11.16 5.45 9.58
C ARG A 13 10.07 5.14 8.54
N PRO A 14 9.02 4.39 8.91
CA PRO A 14 7.97 4.03 7.97
C PRO A 14 7.43 5.28 7.30
N VAL A 15 7.33 5.26 5.96
CA VAL A 15 6.50 6.24 5.25
C VAL A 15 5.08 6.00 5.75
N SER A 16 4.51 7.00 6.40
CA SER A 16 3.24 6.87 7.12
C SER A 16 2.11 7.67 6.50
N LYS A 17 2.39 8.47 5.46
CA LYS A 17 1.34 9.22 4.80
C LYS A 17 1.57 9.50 3.32
N ILE A 18 0.47 9.66 2.60
CA ILE A 18 0.37 10.26 1.27
C ILE A 18 -0.37 11.60 1.43
N VAL A 19 0.05 12.63 0.71
CA VAL A 19 -0.57 13.95 0.77
C VAL A 19 -0.78 14.46 -0.65
N LYS A 20 -2.00 14.86 -0.97
CA LYS A 20 -2.30 15.63 -2.18
C LYS A 20 -2.26 17.11 -1.86
N VAL A 21 -1.52 17.87 -2.66
CA VAL A 21 -1.36 19.31 -2.51
C VAL A 21 -1.66 20.01 -3.83
N THR A 22 -2.59 20.96 -3.81
CA THR A 22 -2.92 21.82 -4.94
C THR A 22 -2.77 23.27 -4.51
N GLU A 23 -2.10 24.10 -5.33
CA GLU A 23 -1.92 25.53 -5.04
C GLU A 23 -1.41 25.85 -3.61
N GLN A 24 -0.47 25.04 -3.10
CA GLN A 24 0.10 25.16 -1.75
C GLN A 24 -0.90 24.87 -0.60
N ARG A 25 -2.09 24.34 -0.88
CA ARG A 25 -3.05 23.83 0.10
C ARG A 25 -3.05 22.30 0.08
N ILE A 26 -3.16 21.70 1.25
CA ILE A 26 -3.43 20.26 1.37
C ILE A 26 -4.89 20.02 1.02
N ASP A 27 -5.12 19.20 -0.01
CA ASP A 27 -6.46 18.76 -0.39
C ASP A 27 -6.88 17.61 0.52
N TRP A 28 -6.03 16.58 0.65
CA TRP A 28 -6.24 15.46 1.54
C TRP A 28 -4.92 14.80 1.98
N GLU A 29 -5.00 14.06 3.09
CA GLU A 29 -3.92 13.19 3.58
C GLU A 29 -4.46 11.78 3.83
N TYR A 30 -3.75 10.78 3.32
CA TYR A 30 -3.93 9.38 3.73
C TYR A 30 -2.86 9.05 4.76
N VAL A 31 -3.24 8.67 5.98
CA VAL A 31 -2.31 8.47 7.10
C VAL A 31 -2.46 7.09 7.70
N LEU A 32 -1.36 6.34 7.77
CA LEU A 32 -1.31 5.07 8.50
C LEU A 32 -1.50 5.30 9.99
N SER A 33 -2.38 4.49 10.58
CA SER A 33 -2.60 4.48 12.02
C SER A 33 -1.33 4.06 12.78
N SER A 34 -1.27 4.41 14.06
CA SER A 34 -0.18 3.98 14.95
C SER A 34 -0.06 2.45 15.06
N TYR A 35 -1.16 1.73 14.81
CA TYR A 35 -1.19 0.27 14.74
C TYR A 35 -0.52 -0.24 13.47
N GLU A 36 -0.84 0.34 12.31
CA GLU A 36 -0.27 -0.05 11.02
C GLU A 36 1.22 0.26 10.95
N ILE A 37 1.66 1.41 11.47
CA ILE A 37 3.08 1.79 11.51
C ILE A 37 3.92 0.78 12.33
N LYS A 38 3.33 0.12 13.33
CA LYS A 38 4.01 -0.93 14.12
C LYS A 38 4.03 -2.28 13.42
N LYS A 39 3.17 -2.47 12.42
CA LYS A 39 2.95 -3.73 11.73
C LYS A 39 3.67 -3.77 10.39
N PHE A 40 3.71 -2.66 9.68
CA PHE A 40 4.19 -2.58 8.31
C PHE A 40 5.45 -1.73 8.20
N CYS A 41 6.21 -1.99 7.15
CA CYS A 41 7.41 -1.24 6.78
C CYS A 41 7.08 0.13 6.15
N GLY A 42 5.87 0.66 6.40
CA GLY A 42 5.32 1.87 5.80
C GLY A 42 4.60 1.63 4.47
N LEU A 43 4.18 2.73 3.85
CA LEU A 43 3.73 2.78 2.47
C LEU A 43 4.94 2.56 1.57
N GLN A 44 4.89 1.47 0.82
CA GLN A 44 5.85 1.06 -0.18
C GLN A 44 5.14 1.04 -1.53
N GLU A 45 5.93 1.04 -2.61
CA GLU A 45 5.43 0.97 -3.98
C GLU A 45 4.14 1.77 -4.21
N ILE A 46 4.33 3.07 -4.37
CA ILE A 46 3.23 4.02 -4.57
C ILE A 46 3.23 4.38 -6.05
N GLN A 47 2.10 4.18 -6.72
CA GLN A 47 1.92 4.52 -8.13
C GLN A 47 0.56 5.16 -8.37
N PHE A 48 0.51 6.06 -9.35
CA PHE A 48 -0.76 6.53 -9.89
C PHE A 48 -1.34 5.47 -10.81
N ILE A 49 -2.64 5.28 -10.72
CA ILE A 49 -3.41 4.36 -11.56
C ILE A 49 -4.52 5.16 -12.27
N PRO A 50 -5.14 4.62 -13.33
CA PRO A 50 -6.32 5.26 -13.93
C PRO A 50 -7.42 5.50 -12.88
N ASP A 51 -8.35 6.40 -13.19
CA ASP A 51 -9.57 6.58 -12.40
C ASP A 51 -10.40 5.28 -12.38
N VAL A 52 -10.43 4.58 -11.25
CA VAL A 52 -11.10 3.27 -11.13
C VAL A 52 -12.52 3.37 -10.61
N ASN A 53 -12.89 4.49 -9.98
CA ASN A 53 -14.24 4.70 -9.44
C ASN A 53 -15.11 5.62 -10.34
N GLY A 54 -14.54 6.17 -11.42
CA GLY A 54 -15.22 7.02 -12.40
C GLY A 54 -15.48 8.44 -11.90
N ASP A 55 -14.70 8.95 -10.95
CA ASP A 55 -14.87 10.29 -10.37
C ASP A 55 -14.17 11.42 -11.17
N GLY A 56 -13.42 11.04 -12.21
CA GLY A 56 -12.69 11.92 -13.11
C GLY A 56 -11.26 12.23 -12.66
N ILE A 57 -10.77 11.66 -11.56
CA ILE A 57 -9.42 11.85 -11.04
C ILE A 57 -8.69 10.50 -10.94
N ASN A 58 -7.45 10.44 -11.45
CA ASN A 58 -6.61 9.26 -11.32
C ASN A 58 -6.36 8.88 -9.85
N ASP A 59 -6.46 7.59 -9.55
CA ASP A 59 -6.30 7.05 -8.21
C ASP A 59 -4.85 6.67 -7.86
N VAL A 60 -4.65 6.16 -6.65
CA VAL A 60 -3.35 5.77 -6.12
C VAL A 60 -3.37 4.33 -5.63
N LEU A 61 -2.44 3.52 -6.12
CA LEU A 61 -2.14 2.20 -5.57
C LEU A 61 -0.95 2.30 -4.61
N ALA A 62 -1.05 1.66 -3.46
CA ALA A 62 0.03 1.58 -2.48
C ALA A 62 0.14 0.17 -1.88
N VAL A 63 1.38 -0.28 -1.65
CA VAL A 63 1.69 -1.57 -1.04
C VAL A 63 2.18 -1.37 0.39
N LEU A 64 1.78 -2.25 1.30
CA LEU A 64 2.31 -2.33 2.65
C LEU A 64 2.84 -3.73 2.92
N ASN A 65 4.16 -3.86 2.93
CA ASN A 65 4.80 -5.09 3.38
C ASN A 65 4.90 -5.14 4.91
N PRO A 66 4.59 -6.28 5.55
CA PRO A 66 4.67 -6.40 6.99
C PRO A 66 6.14 -6.44 7.45
N ILE A 67 6.40 -5.95 8.66
CA ILE A 67 7.71 -6.04 9.30
C ILE A 67 8.08 -7.50 9.56
N ILE A 68 7.07 -8.31 9.90
CA ILE A 68 7.21 -9.74 10.15
C ILE A 68 6.27 -10.49 9.19
N LEU A 69 6.86 -11.29 8.30
CA LEU A 69 6.13 -12.14 7.38
C LEU A 69 5.57 -13.36 8.13
N SER A 70 4.25 -13.52 8.11
CA SER A 70 3.57 -14.69 8.67
C SER A 70 2.21 -14.89 8.02
N SER A 71 1.60 -16.07 8.17
CA SER A 71 0.22 -16.29 7.72
C SER A 71 -0.80 -15.38 8.41
N ALA A 72 -0.49 -14.89 9.63
CA ALA A 72 -1.32 -13.93 10.34
C ALA A 72 -1.10 -12.48 9.89
N GLN A 73 -0.06 -12.23 9.08
CA GLN A 73 0.31 -10.90 8.66
C GLN A 73 0.92 -10.91 7.26
N GLN A 74 0.06 -10.70 6.28
CA GLN A 74 0.39 -10.66 4.87
C GLN A 74 0.63 -9.23 4.40
N ALA A 75 1.23 -9.08 3.21
CA ALA A 75 1.27 -7.80 2.53
C ALA A 75 -0.15 -7.31 2.23
N ARG A 76 -0.34 -6.00 2.22
CA ARG A 76 -1.62 -5.37 1.89
C ARG A 76 -1.43 -4.46 0.70
N ILE A 77 -2.41 -4.46 -0.19
CA ILE A 77 -2.45 -3.56 -1.35
C ILE A 77 -3.69 -2.71 -1.18
N LEU A 78 -3.52 -1.40 -1.36
CA LEU A 78 -4.55 -0.41 -1.18
C LEU A 78 -4.77 0.31 -2.49
N VAL A 79 -6.03 0.55 -2.84
CA VAL A 79 -6.41 1.58 -3.81
C VAL A 79 -7.06 2.73 -3.07
N ILE A 80 -6.53 3.93 -3.31
CA ILE A 80 -6.87 5.17 -2.60
C ILE A 80 -7.36 6.16 -3.65
N SER A 81 -8.52 6.77 -3.41
CA SER A 81 -9.10 7.77 -4.29
C SER A 81 -8.14 8.95 -4.47
N GLY A 82 -7.88 9.32 -5.73
CA GLY A 82 -7.13 10.51 -6.06
C GLY A 82 -7.91 11.80 -5.75
N LEU A 83 -9.24 11.73 -5.73
CA LEU A 83 -10.11 12.87 -5.47
C LEU A 83 -10.03 13.31 -4.01
N ASP A 84 -10.21 12.38 -3.07
CA ASP A 84 -10.40 12.69 -1.65
C ASP A 84 -9.52 11.90 -0.66
N GLY A 85 -8.69 10.97 -1.14
CA GLY A 85 -7.79 10.18 -0.31
C GLY A 85 -8.45 9.05 0.47
N GLN A 86 -9.73 8.74 0.23
CA GLN A 86 -10.40 7.61 0.86
C GLN A 86 -9.92 6.28 0.25
N THR A 87 -9.86 5.21 1.06
CA THR A 87 -9.62 3.87 0.51
C THR A 87 -10.85 3.42 -0.28
N LEU A 88 -10.66 3.20 -1.58
CA LEU A 88 -11.70 2.65 -2.46
C LEU A 88 -11.88 1.16 -2.20
N TRP A 89 -10.77 0.43 -2.19
CA TRP A 89 -10.74 -0.99 -1.85
C TRP A 89 -9.34 -1.43 -1.41
N GLN A 90 -9.25 -2.65 -0.89
CA GLN A 90 -7.99 -3.25 -0.47
C GLN A 90 -8.03 -4.77 -0.65
N THR A 91 -6.87 -5.34 -0.97
CA THR A 91 -6.67 -6.79 -1.02
C THR A 91 -5.40 -7.19 -0.27
N PHE A 92 -5.23 -8.50 -0.06
CA PHE A 92 -4.07 -9.05 0.65
C PHE A 92 -3.21 -9.86 -0.30
N GLY A 93 -1.89 -9.72 -0.12
CA GLY A 93 -0.94 -10.61 -0.77
C GLY A 93 -1.19 -12.05 -0.36
N LYS A 94 -0.91 -12.96 -1.29
CA LYS A 94 -0.94 -14.40 -1.01
C LYS A 94 0.25 -14.78 -0.11
N ASP A 95 0.04 -15.73 0.79
CA ASP A 95 1.09 -16.34 1.62
C ASP A 95 1.91 -15.33 2.46
N ALA A 96 2.95 -15.82 3.13
CA ALA A 96 3.82 -15.02 3.98
C ALA A 96 5.01 -14.44 3.18
N VAL A 97 4.74 -13.79 2.05
CA VAL A 97 5.78 -13.27 1.14
C VAL A 97 5.61 -11.76 0.96
N SER A 98 6.74 -11.04 0.87
CA SER A 98 6.73 -9.62 0.53
C SER A 98 6.45 -9.38 -0.95
N ILE A 99 5.61 -8.39 -1.22
CA ILE A 99 5.37 -7.85 -2.55
C ILE A 99 6.57 -6.98 -2.92
N LYS A 100 7.12 -7.22 -4.11
CA LYS A 100 8.27 -6.48 -4.65
C LYS A 100 7.81 -5.44 -5.63
N GLU A 101 6.92 -5.85 -6.52
CA GLU A 101 6.28 -5.00 -7.52
C GLU A 101 4.79 -5.39 -7.64
N ALA A 102 3.94 -4.43 -7.95
CA ALA A 102 2.52 -4.53 -8.16
C ALA A 102 2.17 -3.72 -9.42
N PHE A 103 1.47 -4.35 -10.35
CA PHE A 103 1.12 -3.75 -11.62
C PHE A 103 -0.41 -3.75 -11.75
N PRO A 104 -1.06 -2.57 -11.71
CA PRO A 104 -2.48 -2.45 -12.00
C PRO A 104 -2.72 -2.82 -13.47
N ILE A 105 -3.78 -3.56 -13.73
CA ILE A 105 -4.25 -3.87 -15.08
C ILE A 105 -5.73 -3.47 -15.21
N ASP A 106 -6.33 -3.65 -16.38
CA ASP A 106 -7.78 -3.42 -16.54
C ASP A 106 -8.60 -4.40 -15.71
N ASP A 107 -9.85 -4.03 -15.41
CA ASP A 107 -10.89 -4.90 -14.86
C ASP A 107 -11.21 -6.03 -15.85
N LEU A 108 -10.63 -7.21 -15.60
CA LEU A 108 -10.72 -8.40 -16.44
C LEU A 108 -11.96 -9.23 -16.15
N ASN A 109 -12.51 -9.12 -14.93
CA ASN A 109 -13.65 -9.91 -14.48
C ASN A 109 -14.99 -9.13 -14.54
N GLU A 110 -14.94 -7.84 -14.87
CA GLU A 110 -16.05 -6.88 -14.96
C GLU A 110 -16.80 -6.66 -13.63
N ASP A 111 -16.10 -6.73 -12.49
CA ASP A 111 -16.69 -6.50 -11.16
C ASP A 111 -16.61 -5.04 -10.66
N GLY A 112 -15.96 -4.16 -11.44
CA GLY A 112 -15.79 -2.75 -11.12
C GLY A 112 -14.54 -2.44 -10.29
N CYS A 113 -13.70 -3.43 -9.98
CA CYS A 113 -12.37 -3.26 -9.42
C CYS A 113 -11.31 -3.66 -10.45
N ILE A 114 -10.20 -2.93 -10.47
CA ILE A 114 -9.07 -3.34 -11.30
C ILE A 114 -8.33 -4.53 -10.68
N GLU A 115 -7.88 -5.48 -11.49
CA GLU A 115 -6.96 -6.50 -11.00
C GLU A 115 -5.52 -6.00 -10.92
N ILE A 116 -4.72 -6.72 -10.13
CA ILE A 116 -3.34 -6.38 -9.87
C ILE A 116 -2.46 -7.60 -10.09
N ILE A 117 -1.48 -7.47 -10.99
CA ILE A 117 -0.38 -8.43 -11.10
C ILE A 117 0.63 -8.13 -10.00
N VAL A 118 0.82 -9.08 -9.10
CA VAL A 118 1.78 -8.97 -8.01
C VAL A 118 2.98 -9.84 -8.29
N LYS A 119 4.17 -9.25 -8.18
CA LYS A 119 5.46 -9.93 -8.22
C LYS A 119 6.02 -10.01 -6.81
N THR A 120 6.34 -11.22 -6.39
CA THR A 120 7.09 -11.50 -5.17
C THR A 120 8.48 -12.03 -5.53
N GLU A 121 9.27 -12.42 -4.53
CA GLU A 121 10.53 -13.15 -4.76
C GLU A 121 10.28 -14.59 -5.26
N GLU A 122 9.09 -15.15 -5.01
CA GLU A 122 8.81 -16.57 -5.22
C GLU A 122 7.91 -16.83 -6.43
N TYR A 123 7.00 -15.92 -6.73
CA TYR A 123 6.02 -16.08 -7.80
C TYR A 123 5.47 -14.75 -8.30
N LEU A 124 4.77 -14.84 -9.43
CA LEU A 124 3.89 -13.81 -9.94
C LEU A 124 2.44 -14.34 -9.85
N CYS A 125 1.53 -13.53 -9.34
CA CYS A 125 0.11 -13.89 -9.26
C CYS A 125 -0.78 -12.72 -9.66
N LEU A 126 -1.95 -13.05 -10.20
CA LEU A 126 -3.04 -12.10 -10.38
C LEU A 126 -3.86 -12.06 -9.09
N LEU A 127 -4.09 -10.87 -8.55
CA LEU A 127 -5.00 -10.64 -7.44
C LEU A 127 -6.24 -9.91 -7.92
N ASP A 128 -7.38 -10.40 -7.43
CA ASP A 128 -8.68 -9.78 -7.58
C ASP A 128 -8.80 -8.58 -6.64
N GLY A 129 -9.44 -7.52 -7.15
CA GLY A 129 -9.61 -6.24 -6.45
C GLY A 129 -10.75 -6.21 -5.43
#